data_AF-A0A4U1A9J0-F1
#
_entry.id   AF-A0A4U1A9J0-F1
#
_cell.length_a   1.000
_cell.length_b   1.000
_cell.length_c   1.000
_cell.angle_alpha   90.00
_cell.angle_beta   90.00
_cell.angle_gamma   90.00
#
_symmetry.space_group_name_H-M   'P 1'
#
loop_
_entity.id
_entity.type
_entity.pdbx_description
1 polymer ?
#
loop_
_entity_poly.entity_id
_entity_poly.type
_entity_poly.pdbx_seq_one_letter_code
_entity_poly.pdbx_strand_id
1 'polypeptide(L)'
;MPEKKIARICWNSNHWVSPSGRNGKSSNKESYEYITGFGHEEWTFDTDKVIDGYVYGFLQQFNNKTSIHRGAIYDISLYSIEKIQSNKNRKWWLGEIMSVEVITEEKSKHVYGMYKKNGWLSEMEADLRKMNLDLKYFKETGSDIFFNIRFKVQNIFLLDDPVELDKNDPALPSYYYNLLGFIQQPNLQKGSRNGFVFKPGHSPGKIETVTNSKGGKNDKSLFHNEIQTEIFSLIEDVYGEGNVGTENDLGYQTKVDIVAKNSRGFVFYEIKTAQTAKAAIREALGQILEYSYWPDNEHATKLIIIAPPIATEETKMYLTGLRAKFGIPIFYQQYDIQNNKLETEI
;
A
#
# COMPACT_ATOMS: atom_id res chain seq x y z
N MET A 1 -26.72 -11.46 -16.23
CA MET A 1 -25.49 -10.86 -15.67
C MET A 1 -25.78 -10.50 -14.22
N PRO A 2 -24.83 -10.71 -13.28
CA PRO A 2 -25.01 -10.32 -11.89
C PRO A 2 -25.37 -8.83 -11.76
N GLU A 3 -26.12 -8.48 -10.72
CA GLU A 3 -26.41 -7.07 -10.43
C GLU A 3 -25.12 -6.37 -9.95
N LYS A 4 -24.86 -5.17 -10.46
CA LYS A 4 -23.71 -4.37 -10.04
C LYS A 4 -24.01 -3.59 -8.77
N LYS A 5 -23.14 -3.71 -7.78
CA LYS A 5 -23.23 -3.06 -6.48
C LYS A 5 -21.92 -2.36 -6.12
N ILE A 6 -22.00 -1.43 -5.17
CA ILE A 6 -20.84 -0.80 -4.57
C ILE A 6 -20.83 -1.13 -3.08
N ALA A 7 -19.68 -1.56 -2.56
CA ALA A 7 -19.47 -1.85 -1.14
C ALA A 7 -18.26 -1.09 -0.60
N ARG A 8 -18.43 -0.54 0.61
CA ARG A 8 -17.34 0.01 1.40
C ARG A 8 -16.63 -1.11 2.15
N ILE A 9 -15.31 -1.12 2.12
CA ILE A 9 -14.48 -1.95 3.01
C ILE A 9 -13.61 -1.10 3.93
N CYS A 10 -13.24 -1.69 5.07
CA CYS A 10 -12.39 -1.04 6.07
C CYS A 10 -11.08 -0.54 5.46
N TRP A 11 -10.54 0.59 5.92
CA TRP A 11 -9.25 1.08 5.42
C TRP A 11 -8.11 0.15 5.83
N ASN A 12 -7.24 -0.14 4.85
CA ASN A 12 -6.13 -1.05 5.01
C ASN A 12 -4.94 -0.63 4.14
N SER A 13 -3.77 -0.46 4.77
CA SER A 13 -2.51 -0.12 4.08
C SER A 13 -1.65 -1.35 3.74
N ASN A 14 -2.18 -2.55 3.92
CA ASN A 14 -1.56 -3.84 3.63
C ASN A 14 -2.37 -4.58 2.54
N HIS A 15 -2.90 -3.84 1.56
CA HIS A 15 -3.64 -4.35 0.39
C HIS A 15 -4.80 -5.32 0.70
N TRP A 16 -5.41 -5.20 1.88
CA TRP A 16 -6.49 -6.06 2.39
C TRP A 16 -6.17 -7.57 2.33
N VAL A 17 -4.88 -7.92 2.52
CA VAL A 17 -4.44 -9.31 2.72
C VAL A 17 -4.14 -9.63 4.19
N SER A 18 -3.98 -8.61 5.03
CA SER A 18 -3.71 -8.71 6.47
C SER A 18 -4.11 -7.40 7.17
N PRO A 19 -4.39 -7.37 8.48
CA PRO A 19 -4.82 -6.15 9.17
C PRO A 19 -3.75 -5.06 9.05
N SER A 20 -4.12 -3.78 9.10
CA SER A 20 -3.18 -2.64 9.03
C SER A 20 -3.09 -1.80 10.31
N GLY A 21 -3.80 -2.20 11.37
CA GLY A 21 -3.85 -1.47 12.63
C GLY A 21 -4.73 -0.21 12.58
N ARG A 22 -4.66 0.62 13.62
CA ARG A 22 -5.58 1.76 13.81
C ARG A 22 -5.36 2.93 12.85
N ASN A 23 -4.19 3.03 12.23
CA ASN A 23 -3.84 4.17 11.36
C ASN A 23 -4.76 4.22 10.14
N GLY A 24 -5.29 5.41 9.85
CA GLY A 24 -6.22 5.63 8.73
C GLY A 24 -7.65 5.12 8.95
N LYS A 25 -7.95 4.47 10.07
CA LYS A 25 -9.32 4.00 10.38
C LYS A 25 -10.17 5.12 11.01
N SER A 26 -11.49 4.91 11.05
CA SER A 26 -12.46 5.86 11.63
C SER A 26 -12.07 6.35 13.01
N SER A 27 -12.31 7.64 13.27
CA SER A 27 -12.19 8.26 14.59
C SER A 27 -13.50 8.24 15.39
N ASN A 28 -14.58 7.67 14.84
CA ASN A 28 -15.85 7.53 15.55
C ASN A 28 -15.71 6.42 16.61
N LYS A 29 -15.84 6.80 17.89
CA LYS A 29 -15.70 5.90 19.04
C LYS A 29 -16.67 4.72 19.05
N GLU A 30 -17.78 4.84 18.33
CA GLU A 30 -18.83 3.82 18.22
C GLU A 30 -18.60 2.86 17.05
N SER A 31 -17.67 3.17 16.13
CA SER A 31 -17.40 2.32 14.99
C SER A 31 -16.58 1.09 15.39
N TYR A 32 -16.93 -0.08 14.82
CA TYR A 32 -16.22 -1.33 15.07
C TYR A 32 -14.70 -1.17 14.87
N GLU A 33 -14.29 -0.61 13.73
CA GLU A 33 -12.89 -0.41 13.39
C GLU A 33 -12.14 0.53 14.36
N TYR A 34 -12.82 1.48 15.01
CA TYR A 34 -12.21 2.29 16.08
C TYR A 34 -12.05 1.45 17.36
N ILE A 35 -13.05 0.67 17.74
CA ILE A 35 -13.03 -0.12 18.97
C ILE A 35 -11.93 -1.19 18.87
N THR A 36 -11.94 -1.97 17.81
CA THR A 36 -11.06 -3.13 17.62
C THR A 36 -9.71 -2.76 17.03
N GLY A 37 -9.63 -1.68 16.24
CA GLY A 37 -8.47 -1.35 15.42
C GLY A 37 -8.36 -2.18 14.13
N PHE A 38 -9.37 -3.01 13.81
CA PHE A 38 -9.43 -3.80 12.58
C PHE A 38 -10.86 -4.00 12.04
N GLY A 39 -11.00 -4.35 10.75
CA GLY A 39 -12.22 -4.85 10.12
C GLY A 39 -12.04 -6.29 9.63
N HIS A 40 -13.11 -7.08 9.59
CA HIS A 40 -13.03 -8.46 9.06
C HIS A 40 -12.72 -8.48 7.55
N GLU A 41 -13.06 -7.39 6.84
CA GLU A 41 -12.74 -7.16 5.43
C GLU A 41 -11.23 -7.16 5.14
N GLU A 42 -10.37 -6.97 6.15
CA GLU A 42 -8.92 -6.75 5.94
C GLU A 42 -8.14 -7.99 5.48
N TRP A 43 -8.77 -9.16 5.40
CA TRP A 43 -8.21 -10.38 4.81
C TRP A 43 -8.90 -10.80 3.51
N THR A 44 -9.78 -9.96 2.95
CA THR A 44 -10.62 -10.33 1.79
C THR A 44 -9.81 -10.75 0.57
N PHE A 45 -8.59 -10.23 0.40
CA PHE A 45 -7.72 -10.56 -0.73
C PHE A 45 -6.55 -11.46 -0.37
N ASP A 46 -6.60 -12.15 0.78
CA ASP A 46 -5.63 -13.17 1.15
C ASP A 46 -5.77 -14.41 0.25
N THR A 47 -5.17 -14.32 -0.94
CA THR A 47 -5.24 -15.35 -1.99
C THR A 47 -4.37 -16.58 -1.68
N ASP A 48 -3.62 -16.59 -0.58
CA ASP A 48 -2.94 -17.79 -0.09
C ASP A 48 -3.94 -18.76 0.60
N LYS A 49 -5.13 -18.26 0.99
CA LYS A 49 -6.15 -19.02 1.72
C LYS A 49 -7.33 -19.41 0.83
N VAL A 50 -7.05 -20.19 -0.20
CA VAL A 50 -8.05 -20.67 -1.17
C VAL A 50 -8.59 -22.05 -0.78
N ILE A 51 -9.92 -22.20 -0.83
CA ILE A 51 -10.62 -23.47 -0.60
C ILE A 51 -11.50 -23.77 -1.82
N ASP A 52 -11.26 -24.92 -2.45
CA ASP A 52 -11.99 -25.39 -3.65
C ASP A 52 -12.00 -24.36 -4.80
N GLY A 53 -10.91 -23.59 -4.94
CA GLY A 53 -10.79 -22.53 -5.95
C GLY A 53 -11.50 -21.22 -5.62
N TYR A 54 -12.02 -21.08 -4.40
CA TYR A 54 -12.67 -19.87 -3.90
C TYR A 54 -11.86 -19.22 -2.78
N VAL A 55 -11.84 -17.88 -2.81
CA VAL A 55 -11.51 -17.03 -1.66
C VAL A 55 -12.79 -16.80 -0.88
N TYR A 56 -12.69 -16.86 0.45
CA TYR A 56 -13.80 -16.58 1.36
C TYR A 56 -13.49 -15.32 2.14
N GLY A 57 -14.44 -14.40 2.15
CA GLY A 57 -14.27 -13.08 2.73
C GLY A 57 -15.47 -12.63 3.54
N PHE A 58 -15.36 -11.41 4.04
CA PHE A 58 -16.40 -10.75 4.80
C PHE A 58 -16.64 -9.37 4.21
N LEU A 59 -17.91 -8.99 4.04
CA LEU A 59 -18.34 -7.62 3.78
C LEU A 59 -19.44 -7.23 4.77
N GLN A 60 -19.23 -6.15 5.52
CA GLN A 60 -20.19 -5.66 6.51
C GLN A 60 -21.60 -5.43 5.95
N GLN A 61 -21.74 -5.13 4.65
CA GLN A 61 -23.03 -4.95 3.97
C GLN A 61 -23.91 -6.20 3.99
N PHE A 62 -23.31 -7.39 4.04
CA PHE A 62 -23.99 -8.67 4.14
C PHE A 62 -24.08 -9.19 5.58
N ASN A 63 -23.58 -8.43 6.56
CA ASN A 63 -23.73 -8.72 7.98
C ASN A 63 -25.10 -8.23 8.50
N ASN A 64 -26.18 -8.68 7.86
CA ASN A 64 -27.54 -8.35 8.25
C ASN A 64 -28.33 -9.60 8.67
N LYS A 65 -29.28 -9.43 9.60
CA LYS A 65 -30.10 -10.53 10.14
C LYS A 65 -31.20 -11.01 9.19
N THR A 66 -31.50 -10.24 8.14
CA THR A 66 -32.70 -10.45 7.32
C THR A 66 -32.50 -11.48 6.21
N SER A 67 -31.28 -12.02 6.03
CA SER A 67 -30.98 -13.11 5.08
C SER A 67 -31.32 -12.83 3.61
N ILE A 68 -31.67 -11.59 3.27
CA ILE A 68 -32.26 -11.21 1.98
C ILE A 68 -31.33 -11.42 0.78
N HIS A 69 -30.02 -11.45 1.02
CA HIS A 69 -29.01 -11.59 -0.03
C HIS A 69 -28.44 -13.01 -0.13
N ARG A 70 -28.83 -13.95 0.74
CA ARG A 70 -28.23 -15.30 0.76
C ARG A 70 -28.43 -16.00 -0.57
N GLY A 71 -27.34 -16.53 -1.14
CA GLY A 71 -27.31 -17.16 -2.46
C GLY A 71 -27.35 -16.18 -3.64
N ALA A 72 -27.50 -14.87 -3.40
CA ALA A 72 -27.41 -13.87 -4.45
C ALA A 72 -25.98 -13.74 -4.96
N ILE A 73 -25.85 -13.38 -6.24
CA ILE A 73 -24.58 -13.17 -6.91
C ILE A 73 -24.53 -11.72 -7.42
N TYR A 74 -23.47 -11.01 -7.06
CA TYR A 74 -23.25 -9.60 -7.39
C TYR A 74 -21.90 -9.39 -8.08
N ASP A 75 -21.82 -8.39 -8.94
CA ASP A 75 -20.55 -7.78 -9.32
C ASP A 75 -20.35 -6.58 -8.38
N ILE A 76 -19.28 -6.57 -7.58
CA ILE A 76 -19.11 -5.61 -6.48
C ILE A 76 -17.90 -4.71 -6.77
N SER A 77 -18.16 -3.43 -7.00
CA SER A 77 -17.11 -2.41 -6.96
C SER A 77 -16.82 -2.00 -5.52
N LEU A 78 -15.57 -1.73 -5.21
CA LEU A 78 -15.08 -1.51 -3.85
C LEU A 78 -14.48 -0.12 -3.68
N TYR A 79 -14.78 0.48 -2.53
CA TYR A 79 -14.13 1.70 -2.08
C TYR A 79 -13.78 1.62 -0.59
N SER A 80 -12.82 2.44 -0.17
CA SER A 80 -12.48 2.62 1.23
C SER A 80 -12.40 4.10 1.61
N ILE A 81 -12.42 4.37 2.91
CA ILE A 81 -12.31 5.72 3.47
C ILE A 81 -11.15 5.74 4.44
N GLU A 82 -10.10 6.48 4.08
CA GLU A 82 -8.94 6.71 4.93
C GLU A 82 -9.13 7.99 5.76
N LYS A 83 -8.87 7.89 7.06
CA LYS A 83 -8.88 8.99 8.00
C LYS A 83 -7.48 9.61 8.10
N ILE A 84 -7.31 10.81 7.55
CA ILE A 84 -6.03 11.54 7.62
C ILE A 84 -5.93 12.35 8.91
N GLN A 85 -6.99 13.10 9.24
CA GLN A 85 -7.09 13.93 10.44
C GLN A 85 -8.53 13.92 10.96
N SER A 86 -8.77 14.40 12.19
CA SER A 86 -10.09 14.41 12.85
C SER A 86 -11.22 14.95 11.97
N ASN A 87 -10.94 15.88 11.05
CA ASN A 87 -11.92 16.48 10.14
C ASN A 87 -11.67 16.22 8.64
N LYS A 88 -10.66 15.41 8.27
CA LYS A 88 -10.29 15.16 6.86
C LYS A 88 -10.23 13.66 6.55
N ASN A 89 -10.98 13.26 5.52
CA ASN A 89 -11.00 11.89 5.01
C ASN A 89 -10.59 11.90 3.53
N ARG A 90 -9.91 10.85 3.09
CA ARG A 90 -9.73 10.51 1.67
C ARG A 90 -10.63 9.34 1.31
N LYS A 91 -11.12 9.32 0.08
CA LYS A 91 -11.91 8.22 -0.47
C LYS A 91 -11.08 7.54 -1.53
N TRP A 92 -11.02 6.22 -1.48
CA TRP A 92 -10.18 5.43 -2.37
C TRP A 92 -11.05 4.44 -3.12
N TRP A 93 -11.04 4.51 -4.44
CA TRP A 93 -11.61 3.47 -5.30
C TRP A 93 -10.59 2.36 -5.48
N LEU A 94 -11.00 1.11 -5.26
CA LEU A 94 -10.07 -0.02 -5.20
C LEU A 94 -10.11 -0.91 -6.43
N GLY A 95 -11.24 -0.91 -7.15
CA GLY A 95 -11.52 -1.85 -8.24
C GLY A 95 -12.76 -2.69 -7.95
N GLU A 96 -12.82 -3.89 -8.51
CA GLU A 96 -14.03 -4.72 -8.56
C GLU A 96 -13.76 -6.19 -8.27
N ILE A 97 -14.77 -6.88 -7.73
CA ILE A 97 -14.83 -8.34 -7.68
C ILE A 97 -16.06 -8.79 -8.46
N MET A 98 -15.85 -9.66 -9.44
CA MET A 98 -16.94 -10.18 -10.29
C MET A 98 -17.55 -11.45 -9.70
N SER A 99 -18.85 -11.62 -9.89
CA SER A 99 -19.60 -12.82 -9.48
C SER A 99 -19.35 -13.26 -8.02
N VAL A 100 -19.43 -12.29 -7.11
CA VAL A 100 -19.39 -12.52 -5.66
C VAL A 100 -20.68 -13.18 -5.21
N GLU A 101 -20.58 -14.38 -4.66
CA GLU A 101 -21.70 -15.11 -4.06
C GLU A 101 -21.79 -14.82 -2.57
N VAL A 102 -22.98 -14.42 -2.10
CA VAL A 102 -23.27 -14.28 -0.68
C VAL A 102 -23.61 -15.65 -0.10
N ILE A 103 -22.78 -16.14 0.82
CA ILE A 103 -22.86 -17.53 1.29
C ILE A 103 -23.84 -17.71 2.45
N THR A 104 -24.20 -18.97 2.72
CA THR A 104 -25.04 -19.35 3.86
C THR A 104 -24.22 -19.49 5.15
N GLU A 105 -24.90 -19.41 6.29
CA GLU A 105 -24.31 -19.66 7.61
C GLU A 105 -23.68 -21.06 7.71
N GLU A 106 -24.31 -22.08 7.11
CA GLU A 106 -23.79 -23.44 7.05
C GLU A 106 -22.46 -23.50 6.30
N LYS A 107 -22.37 -22.80 5.16
CA LYS A 107 -21.12 -22.68 4.40
C LYS A 107 -20.07 -21.94 5.22
N SER A 108 -20.43 -20.84 5.90
CA SER A 108 -19.50 -20.12 6.78
C SER A 108 -18.94 -21.03 7.87
N LYS A 109 -19.79 -21.79 8.58
CA LYS A 109 -19.36 -22.74 9.62
C LYS A 109 -18.42 -23.80 9.06
N HIS A 110 -18.74 -24.33 7.88
CA HIS A 110 -17.90 -25.33 7.20
C HIS A 110 -16.51 -24.76 6.88
N VAL A 111 -16.45 -23.59 6.24
CA VAL A 111 -15.21 -22.92 5.86
C VAL A 111 -14.39 -22.50 7.08
N TYR A 112 -15.06 -21.99 8.12
CA TYR A 112 -14.41 -21.68 9.40
C TYR A 112 -13.75 -22.92 10.01
N GLY A 113 -14.40 -24.09 9.95
CA GLY A 113 -13.82 -25.37 10.35
C GLY A 113 -12.56 -25.73 9.56
N MET A 114 -12.54 -25.45 8.26
CA MET A 114 -11.36 -25.64 7.41
C MET A 114 -10.24 -24.67 7.75
N TYR A 115 -10.54 -23.37 7.92
CA TYR A 115 -9.56 -22.36 8.38
C TYR A 115 -8.94 -22.74 9.73
N LYS A 116 -9.75 -23.27 10.65
CA LYS A 116 -9.26 -23.77 11.93
C LYS A 116 -8.33 -24.97 11.76
N LYS A 117 -8.73 -25.96 10.95
CA LYS A 117 -7.96 -27.17 10.68
C LYS A 117 -6.61 -26.85 10.02
N ASN A 118 -6.58 -25.87 9.13
CA ASN A 118 -5.38 -25.45 8.40
C ASN A 118 -4.46 -24.52 9.23
N GLY A 119 -4.87 -24.11 10.43
CA GLY A 119 -4.09 -23.19 11.27
C GLY A 119 -4.23 -21.71 10.86
N TRP A 120 -5.00 -21.40 9.82
CA TRP A 120 -5.16 -20.04 9.29
C TRP A 120 -5.83 -19.08 10.26
N LEU A 121 -6.76 -19.54 11.11
CA LEU A 121 -7.30 -18.68 12.17
C LEU A 121 -6.21 -18.27 13.17
N SER A 122 -5.27 -19.17 13.48
CA SER A 122 -4.15 -18.87 14.38
C SER A 122 -3.17 -17.87 13.74
N GLU A 123 -2.97 -17.95 12.42
CA GLU A 123 -2.21 -16.95 11.66
C GLU A 123 -2.87 -15.57 11.73
N MET A 124 -4.18 -15.50 11.48
CA MET A 124 -4.95 -14.25 11.60
C MET A 124 -4.87 -13.66 13.02
N GLU A 125 -4.96 -14.49 14.06
CA GLU A 125 -4.73 -14.04 15.45
C GLU A 125 -3.30 -13.52 15.65
N ALA A 126 -2.30 -14.17 15.06
CA ALA A 126 -0.91 -13.73 15.16
C ALA A 126 -0.71 -12.37 14.48
N ASP A 127 -1.37 -12.11 13.37
CA ASP A 127 -1.31 -10.80 12.70
C ASP A 127 -1.90 -9.68 13.55
N LEU A 128 -3.04 -9.93 14.21
CA LEU A 128 -3.61 -8.98 15.16
C LEU A 128 -2.70 -8.75 16.37
N ARG A 129 -2.06 -9.80 16.90
CA ARG A 129 -1.08 -9.68 18.00
C ARG A 129 0.15 -8.87 17.60
N LYS A 130 0.67 -9.04 16.37
CA LYS A 130 1.80 -8.24 15.85
C LYS A 130 1.48 -6.74 15.84
N MET A 131 0.20 -6.37 15.79
CA MET A 131 -0.28 -4.99 15.82
C MET A 131 -0.74 -4.52 17.20
N ASN A 132 -0.56 -5.36 18.23
CA ASN A 132 -0.97 -5.08 19.60
C ASN A 132 -2.47 -4.79 19.72
N LEU A 133 -3.29 -5.46 18.91
CA LEU A 133 -4.75 -5.33 18.91
C LEU A 133 -5.41 -6.37 19.82
N ASP A 134 -6.56 -6.00 20.39
CA ASP A 134 -7.36 -6.89 21.22
C ASP A 134 -8.07 -7.95 20.35
N LEU A 135 -7.88 -9.22 20.71
CA LEU A 135 -8.47 -10.37 20.03
C LEU A 135 -9.91 -10.66 20.46
N LYS A 136 -10.44 -9.98 21.48
CA LYS A 136 -11.77 -10.25 22.04
C LYS A 136 -12.83 -10.34 20.95
N TYR A 137 -12.99 -9.28 20.16
CA TYR A 137 -14.01 -9.22 19.11
C TYR A 137 -13.77 -10.25 18.00
N PHE A 138 -12.51 -10.48 17.62
CA PHE A 138 -12.16 -11.51 16.64
C PHE A 138 -12.61 -12.91 17.09
N LYS A 139 -12.40 -13.22 18.38
CA LYS A 139 -12.74 -14.52 18.98
C LYS A 139 -14.23 -14.68 19.27
N GLU A 140 -14.92 -13.57 19.53
CA GLU A 140 -16.37 -13.53 19.75
C GLU A 140 -17.17 -13.63 18.44
N THR A 141 -16.54 -13.35 17.27
CA THR A 141 -17.20 -13.50 15.97
C THR A 141 -17.58 -14.97 15.72
N GLY A 142 -18.89 -15.19 15.57
CA GLY A 142 -19.45 -16.51 15.33
C GLY A 142 -19.00 -17.13 14.01
N SER A 143 -18.71 -18.44 14.03
CA SER A 143 -18.32 -19.21 12.82
C SER A 143 -19.36 -19.19 11.69
N ASP A 144 -20.61 -18.87 12.01
CA ASP A 144 -21.75 -18.73 11.10
C ASP A 144 -21.75 -17.43 10.28
N ILE A 145 -20.99 -16.42 10.71
CA ILE A 145 -20.93 -15.12 10.03
C ILE A 145 -19.50 -14.65 9.75
N PHE A 146 -18.49 -15.41 10.20
CA PHE A 146 -17.07 -15.07 10.00
C PHE A 146 -16.73 -14.87 8.52
N PHE A 147 -17.37 -15.62 7.63
CA PHE A 147 -17.34 -15.41 6.20
C PHE A 147 -18.78 -15.23 5.69
N ASN A 148 -19.01 -14.24 4.84
CA ASN A 148 -20.34 -14.00 4.26
C ASN A 148 -20.33 -13.86 2.75
N ILE A 149 -19.16 -13.91 2.11
CA ILE A 149 -19.02 -13.95 0.66
C ILE A 149 -17.98 -14.97 0.22
N ARG A 150 -18.08 -15.38 -1.05
CA ARG A 150 -16.99 -16.07 -1.76
C ARG A 150 -16.91 -15.64 -3.23
N PHE A 151 -15.73 -15.77 -3.81
CA PHE A 151 -15.46 -15.49 -5.22
C PHE A 151 -14.22 -16.25 -5.69
N LYS A 152 -14.03 -16.37 -7.00
CA LYS A 152 -12.83 -16.99 -7.57
C LYS A 152 -11.69 -15.96 -7.66
N VAL A 153 -10.44 -16.41 -7.52
CA VAL A 153 -9.25 -15.54 -7.64
C VAL A 153 -9.23 -14.79 -8.98
N GLN A 154 -9.56 -15.47 -10.08
CA GLN A 154 -9.63 -14.88 -11.43
C GLN A 154 -10.71 -13.79 -11.60
N ASN A 155 -11.59 -13.60 -10.61
CA ASN A 155 -12.63 -12.58 -10.63
C ASN A 155 -12.24 -11.30 -9.88
N ILE A 156 -11.00 -11.20 -9.38
CA ILE A 156 -10.48 -10.03 -8.68
C ILE A 156 -9.89 -9.08 -9.73
N PHE A 157 -10.43 -7.87 -9.83
CA PHE A 157 -9.99 -6.81 -10.73
C PHE A 157 -9.71 -5.54 -9.92
N LEU A 158 -8.68 -5.59 -9.09
CA LEU A 158 -8.21 -4.42 -8.34
C LEU A 158 -7.37 -3.51 -9.21
N LEU A 159 -7.36 -2.22 -8.87
CA LEU A 159 -6.39 -1.28 -9.41
C LEU A 159 -5.01 -1.56 -8.79
N ASP A 160 -3.95 -1.38 -9.58
CA ASP A 160 -2.58 -1.48 -9.08
C ASP A 160 -2.37 -0.52 -7.90
N ASP A 161 -2.82 0.73 -8.08
CA ASP A 161 -2.93 1.73 -7.01
C ASP A 161 -4.37 2.22 -6.84
N PRO A 162 -4.93 2.21 -5.61
CA PRO A 162 -6.26 2.74 -5.34
C PRO A 162 -6.39 4.22 -5.75
N VAL A 163 -7.41 4.62 -6.49
CA VAL A 163 -7.54 6.01 -6.97
C VAL A 163 -8.27 6.89 -5.95
N GLU A 164 -7.70 8.05 -5.59
CA GLU A 164 -8.38 9.04 -4.73
C GLU A 164 -9.58 9.65 -5.46
N LEU A 165 -10.77 9.51 -4.89
CA LEU A 165 -12.00 10.06 -5.42
C LEU A 165 -12.27 11.47 -4.90
N ASP A 166 -12.90 12.28 -5.75
CA ASP A 166 -13.38 13.59 -5.35
C ASP A 166 -14.43 13.49 -4.24
N LYS A 167 -14.43 14.48 -3.34
CA LYS A 167 -15.35 14.52 -2.19
C LYS A 167 -16.82 14.39 -2.62
N ASN A 168 -17.17 14.95 -3.78
CA ASN A 168 -18.52 14.96 -4.33
C ASN A 168 -18.65 14.07 -5.59
N ASP A 169 -17.80 13.05 -5.73
CA ASP A 169 -17.89 12.13 -6.88
C ASP A 169 -19.27 11.44 -6.91
N PRO A 170 -20.02 11.52 -8.02
CA PRO A 170 -21.37 10.96 -8.14
C PRO A 170 -21.41 9.43 -8.05
N ALA A 171 -20.27 8.74 -8.21
CA ALA A 171 -20.19 7.29 -8.04
C ALA A 171 -20.48 6.83 -6.60
N LEU A 172 -20.37 7.71 -5.58
CA LEU A 172 -20.55 7.38 -4.17
C LEU A 172 -21.63 8.24 -3.49
N PRO A 173 -22.91 7.84 -3.55
CA PRO A 173 -24.02 8.61 -2.98
C PRO A 173 -24.17 8.48 -1.45
N SER A 174 -23.49 7.50 -0.82
CA SER A 174 -23.58 7.26 0.63
C SER A 174 -22.23 6.84 1.23
N TYR A 175 -22.08 7.11 2.53
CA TYR A 175 -20.83 6.94 3.28
C TYR A 175 -20.88 5.79 4.31
N TYR A 176 -22.05 5.20 4.48
CA TYR A 176 -22.30 4.11 5.42
C TYR A 176 -22.03 2.75 4.77
N TYR A 177 -21.88 1.71 5.60
CA TYR A 177 -21.75 0.32 5.16
C TYR A 177 -23.08 -0.24 4.63
N ASN A 178 -23.64 0.42 3.62
CA ASN A 178 -24.82 -0.02 2.88
C ASN A 178 -24.38 -0.59 1.53
N LEU A 179 -25.10 -1.61 1.04
CA LEU A 179 -24.92 -2.09 -0.32
C LEU A 179 -25.59 -1.10 -1.27
N LEU A 180 -24.79 -0.35 -2.03
CA LEU A 180 -25.30 0.70 -2.91
C LEU A 180 -25.52 0.13 -4.31
N GLY A 181 -26.56 0.61 -5.01
CA GLY A 181 -26.70 0.37 -6.44
C GLY A 181 -25.55 1.05 -7.18
N PHE A 182 -24.97 0.35 -8.16
CA PHE A 182 -23.96 0.95 -9.02
C PHE A 182 -24.60 2.05 -9.88
N ILE A 183 -24.05 3.27 -9.81
CA ILE A 183 -24.54 4.42 -10.59
C ILE A 183 -23.69 4.59 -11.84
N GLN A 184 -22.38 4.78 -11.66
CA GLN A 184 -21.42 5.00 -12.73
C GLN A 184 -20.00 4.64 -12.27
N GLN A 185 -19.10 4.43 -13.22
CA GLN A 185 -17.67 4.38 -12.91
C GLN A 185 -17.19 5.76 -12.45
N PRO A 186 -16.32 5.84 -11.42
CA PRO A 186 -15.70 7.09 -11.05
C PRO A 186 -14.74 7.59 -12.13
N ASN A 187 -14.42 8.89 -12.10
CA ASN A 187 -13.42 9.43 -13.01
C ASN A 187 -12.01 9.06 -12.54
N LEU A 188 -11.48 7.96 -13.09
CA LEU A 188 -10.15 7.45 -12.73
C LEU A 188 -8.99 8.30 -13.31
N GLN A 189 -9.25 9.35 -14.08
CA GLN A 189 -8.20 10.11 -14.77
C GLN A 189 -7.26 10.91 -13.84
N LYS A 190 -7.62 11.13 -12.57
CA LYS A 190 -6.74 11.82 -11.61
C LYS A 190 -5.44 11.08 -11.30
N GLY A 191 -5.38 9.77 -11.53
CA GLY A 191 -4.16 8.99 -11.30
C GLY A 191 -3.15 9.00 -12.44
N SER A 192 -3.53 9.41 -13.67
CA SER A 192 -2.90 8.85 -14.87
C SER A 192 -2.33 9.83 -15.92
N ARG A 193 -2.38 11.17 -15.77
CA ARG A 193 -2.00 12.04 -16.91
C ARG A 193 -1.22 13.31 -16.65
N ASN A 194 -0.98 13.69 -15.40
CA ASN A 194 -0.08 14.82 -15.16
C ASN A 194 1.34 14.26 -15.19
N GLY A 195 2.01 14.39 -16.34
CA GLY A 195 3.40 13.97 -16.49
C GLY A 195 4.29 14.56 -15.39
N PHE A 196 5.40 13.89 -15.10
CA PHE A 196 6.37 14.29 -14.07
C PHE A 196 6.63 15.81 -14.06
N VAL A 197 6.33 16.46 -12.93
CA VAL A 197 6.63 17.88 -12.69
C VAL A 197 7.66 17.99 -11.59
N PHE A 198 8.88 18.35 -11.97
CA PHE A 198 9.95 18.63 -11.02
C PHE A 198 9.60 19.80 -10.09
N LYS A 199 9.74 19.56 -8.79
CA LYS A 199 9.59 20.53 -7.70
C LYS A 199 10.88 20.55 -6.89
N PRO A 200 11.60 21.68 -6.86
CA PRO A 200 12.79 21.81 -6.03
C PRO A 200 12.44 21.99 -4.55
N GLY A 201 13.44 21.76 -3.71
CA GLY A 201 13.39 21.97 -2.27
C GLY A 201 13.08 20.71 -1.47
N HIS A 202 13.21 20.85 -0.16
CA HIS A 202 13.03 19.78 0.81
C HIS A 202 12.06 20.22 1.91
N SER A 203 11.19 19.30 2.32
CA SER A 203 10.36 19.45 3.52
C SER A 203 10.73 18.33 4.48
N PRO A 204 11.35 18.63 5.63
CA PRO A 204 11.75 17.60 6.58
C PRO A 204 10.58 16.71 6.97
N GLY A 205 10.81 15.40 6.92
CA GLY A 205 9.86 14.41 7.43
C GLY A 205 9.68 14.54 8.93
N LYS A 206 8.75 13.77 9.51
CA LYS A 206 8.67 13.67 10.97
C LYS A 206 9.91 12.95 11.49
N ILE A 207 10.64 13.59 12.41
CA ILE A 207 11.86 13.07 13.03
C ILE A 207 11.60 12.65 14.51
N GLU A 208 10.46 13.02 15.10
CA GLU A 208 10.11 12.65 16.49
C GLU A 208 8.68 12.11 16.65
N THR A 209 8.53 11.17 17.59
CA THR A 209 7.28 10.94 18.32
C THR A 209 7.52 11.02 19.82
N VAL A 210 7.01 12.07 20.46
CA VAL A 210 6.63 12.01 21.88
C VAL A 210 5.44 11.05 21.98
N THR A 211 5.68 9.76 22.18
CA THR A 211 4.79 8.79 22.84
C THR A 211 5.36 7.36 22.79
N ASN A 212 5.32 6.67 23.93
CA ASN A 212 5.78 5.29 24.14
C ASN A 212 4.95 4.27 23.35
N SER A 213 5.26 4.08 22.07
CA SER A 213 4.79 2.93 21.28
C SER A 213 5.82 2.57 20.22
N LYS A 214 6.73 1.66 20.58
CA LYS A 214 7.71 1.07 19.64
C LYS A 214 7.11 -0.10 18.88
N GLY A 215 7.31 -0.07 17.57
CA GLY A 215 7.26 -1.21 16.67
C GLY A 215 8.09 -0.84 15.44
N GLY A 216 9.11 -1.64 15.10
CA GLY A 216 10.25 -1.30 14.23
C GLY A 216 9.98 -0.81 12.79
N LYS A 217 8.73 -0.64 12.35
CA LYS A 217 8.39 0.13 11.14
C LYS A 217 8.54 1.64 11.37
N ASN A 218 8.16 2.15 12.56
CA ASN A 218 8.30 3.57 12.88
C ASN A 218 9.77 3.99 12.93
N ASP A 219 10.64 3.21 13.59
CA ASP A 219 12.07 3.51 13.70
C ASP A 219 12.77 3.56 12.33
N LYS A 220 12.41 2.65 11.40
CA LYS A 220 12.92 2.66 10.03
C LYS A 220 12.50 3.89 9.24
N SER A 221 11.24 4.32 9.37
CA SER A 221 10.75 5.52 8.69
C SER A 221 11.35 6.81 9.25
N LEU A 222 11.59 6.87 10.57
CA LEU A 222 12.26 8.01 11.20
C LEU A 222 13.71 8.11 10.69
N PHE A 223 14.43 6.99 10.72
CA PHE A 223 15.80 6.94 10.24
C PHE A 223 15.91 7.26 8.74
N HIS A 224 14.98 6.79 7.90
CA HIS A 224 14.92 7.16 6.48
C HIS A 224 14.72 8.67 6.29
N ASN A 225 13.78 9.29 7.02
CA ASN A 225 13.55 10.74 6.97
C ASN A 225 14.80 11.55 7.38
N GLU A 226 15.50 11.10 8.42
CA GLU A 226 16.74 11.71 8.89
C GLU A 226 17.80 11.70 7.79
N ILE A 227 18.13 10.52 7.26
CA ILE A 227 19.17 10.42 6.22
C ILE A 227 18.75 11.09 4.91
N GLN A 228 17.45 11.13 4.56
CA GLN A 228 16.97 11.87 3.39
C GLN A 228 17.28 13.36 3.50
N THR A 229 17.14 13.94 4.69
CA THR A 229 17.45 15.36 4.93
C THR A 229 18.95 15.64 4.74
N GLU A 230 19.80 14.75 5.28
CA GLU A 230 21.25 14.86 5.18
C GLU A 230 21.73 14.68 3.73
N ILE A 231 21.26 13.63 3.06
CA ILE A 231 21.59 13.31 1.67
C ILE A 231 21.09 14.41 0.73
N PHE A 232 19.89 14.96 0.95
CA PHE A 232 19.39 16.11 0.18
C PHE A 232 20.40 17.26 0.21
N SER A 233 20.89 17.63 1.39
CA SER A 233 21.84 18.72 1.55
C SER A 233 23.15 18.44 0.79
N LEU A 234 23.66 17.21 0.89
CA LEU A 234 24.88 16.78 0.18
C LEU A 234 24.72 16.82 -1.36
N ILE A 235 23.54 16.45 -1.88
CA ILE A 235 23.27 16.50 -3.31
C ILE A 235 23.05 17.96 -3.76
N GLU A 236 22.41 18.79 -2.95
CA GLU A 236 22.23 20.21 -3.23
C GLU A 236 23.57 20.95 -3.31
N ASP A 237 24.54 20.62 -2.46
CA ASP A 237 25.90 21.16 -2.54
C ASP A 237 26.59 20.85 -3.90
N VAL A 238 26.22 19.74 -4.55
CA VAL A 238 26.79 19.31 -5.84
C VAL A 238 26.03 19.91 -7.04
N TYR A 239 24.70 19.95 -6.99
CA TYR A 239 23.85 20.36 -8.11
C TYR A 239 23.41 21.83 -8.04
N GLY A 240 23.55 22.46 -6.88
CA GLY A 240 23.13 23.83 -6.59
C GLY A 240 21.67 23.94 -6.15
N GLU A 241 21.40 25.01 -5.39
CA GLU A 241 20.07 25.37 -4.91
C GLU A 241 19.07 25.47 -6.06
N GLY A 242 17.87 24.91 -5.85
CA GLY A 242 16.80 24.92 -6.86
C GLY A 242 16.93 23.84 -7.94
N ASN A 243 18.00 23.04 -7.93
CA ASN A 243 18.17 21.90 -8.85
C ASN A 243 17.94 20.53 -8.18
N VAL A 244 17.61 20.50 -6.89
CA VAL A 244 17.36 19.27 -6.13
C VAL A 244 15.99 19.38 -5.46
N GLY A 245 15.24 18.28 -5.42
CA GLY A 245 13.98 18.23 -4.71
C GLY A 245 13.67 16.84 -4.18
N THR A 246 13.02 16.77 -3.02
CA THR A 246 12.62 15.49 -2.40
C THR A 246 11.15 15.17 -2.63
N GLU A 247 10.77 13.90 -2.58
CA GLU A 247 9.36 13.45 -2.62
C GLU A 247 8.60 13.93 -3.88
N ASN A 248 9.30 13.96 -5.01
CA ASN A 248 8.77 14.43 -6.28
C ASN A 248 7.74 13.43 -6.84
N ASP A 249 6.53 13.91 -7.08
CA ASP A 249 5.39 13.12 -7.57
C ASP A 249 5.54 12.86 -9.07
N LEU A 250 5.49 11.59 -9.46
CA LEU A 250 5.57 11.13 -10.86
C LEU A 250 4.20 10.86 -11.49
N GLY A 251 3.12 11.08 -10.73
CA GLY A 251 1.82 10.49 -11.02
C GLY A 251 1.74 9.05 -10.49
N TYR A 252 0.57 8.42 -10.63
CA TYR A 252 0.34 7.05 -10.17
C TYR A 252 0.66 6.81 -8.69
N GLN A 253 0.60 7.85 -7.84
CA GLN A 253 0.88 7.76 -6.39
C GLN A 253 2.31 7.33 -6.03
N THR A 254 3.24 7.43 -6.97
CA THR A 254 4.66 7.16 -6.72
C THR A 254 5.43 8.45 -6.51
N LYS A 255 6.45 8.39 -5.66
CA LYS A 255 7.33 9.51 -5.37
C LYS A 255 8.77 9.04 -5.35
N VAL A 256 9.64 9.82 -5.99
CA VAL A 256 11.08 9.60 -5.91
C VAL A 256 11.60 10.28 -4.64
N ASP A 257 12.39 9.57 -3.84
CA ASP A 257 12.99 10.09 -2.61
C ASP A 257 13.73 11.41 -2.88
N ILE A 258 14.67 11.42 -3.85
CA ILE A 258 15.36 12.63 -4.30
C ILE A 258 15.50 12.66 -5.82
N VAL A 259 15.23 13.84 -6.41
CA VAL A 259 15.49 14.13 -7.82
C VAL A 259 16.49 15.27 -7.92
N ALA A 260 17.55 15.08 -8.70
CA ALA A 260 18.45 16.15 -9.11
C ALA A 260 18.31 16.44 -10.60
N LYS A 261 18.38 17.73 -10.96
CA LYS A 261 18.30 18.22 -12.33
C LYS A 261 19.67 18.70 -12.78
N ASN A 262 20.10 18.28 -13.96
CA ASN A 262 21.29 18.79 -14.62
C ASN A 262 21.01 19.11 -16.10
N SER A 263 22.04 19.52 -16.84
CA SER A 263 21.93 19.88 -18.26
C SER A 263 21.55 18.71 -19.18
N ARG A 264 21.75 17.47 -18.74
CA ARG A 264 21.44 16.24 -19.49
C ARG A 264 20.05 15.70 -19.19
N GLY A 265 19.43 16.12 -18.08
CA GLY A 265 18.11 15.65 -17.66
C GLY A 265 18.06 15.48 -16.16
N PHE A 266 17.30 14.48 -15.71
CA PHE A 266 17.15 14.17 -14.29
C PHE A 266 18.00 12.98 -13.87
N VAL A 267 18.38 12.99 -12.60
CA VAL A 267 18.98 11.88 -11.87
C VAL A 267 18.06 11.54 -10.71
N PHE A 268 17.62 10.29 -10.66
CA PHE A 268 16.75 9.81 -9.59
C PHE A 268 17.59 9.07 -8.56
N TYR A 269 17.28 9.33 -7.30
CA TYR A 269 17.91 8.71 -6.15
C TYR A 269 16.85 8.01 -5.30
N GLU A 270 17.10 6.75 -4.96
CA GLU A 270 16.25 5.94 -4.08
C GLU A 270 17.05 5.55 -2.83
N ILE A 271 16.55 5.88 -1.65
CA ILE A 271 17.25 5.69 -0.38
C ILE A 271 16.74 4.44 0.33
N LYS A 272 17.67 3.60 0.82
CA LYS A 272 17.34 2.41 1.62
C LYS A 272 18.15 2.33 2.90
N THR A 273 17.50 1.85 3.96
CA THR A 273 18.07 1.62 5.29
C THR A 273 18.36 0.13 5.55
N ALA A 274 18.55 -0.65 4.48
CA ALA A 274 18.80 -2.08 4.55
C ALA A 274 20.18 -2.40 5.16
N GLN A 275 20.34 -3.61 5.70
CA GLN A 275 21.56 -4.04 6.39
C GLN A 275 22.74 -4.35 5.45
N THR A 276 22.50 -4.55 4.16
CA THR A 276 23.54 -4.84 3.16
C THR A 276 23.24 -4.11 1.84
N ALA A 277 24.28 -3.78 1.08
CA ALA A 277 24.12 -3.14 -0.24
C ALA A 277 23.27 -4.00 -1.19
N LYS A 278 23.45 -5.33 -1.17
CA LYS A 278 22.63 -6.27 -1.96
C LYS A 278 21.15 -6.21 -1.59
N ALA A 279 20.82 -6.10 -0.30
CA ALA A 279 19.44 -5.98 0.15
C ALA A 279 18.84 -4.62 -0.26
N ALA A 280 19.58 -3.52 -0.07
CA ALA A 280 19.18 -2.19 -0.52
C ALA A 280 18.88 -2.18 -2.03
N ILE A 281 19.78 -2.75 -2.84
CA ILE A 281 19.58 -2.83 -4.29
C ILE A 281 18.34 -3.64 -4.63
N ARG A 282 18.14 -4.80 -3.99
CA ARG A 282 16.96 -5.63 -4.24
C ARG A 282 15.66 -4.91 -3.91
N GLU A 283 15.63 -4.16 -2.80
CA GLU A 283 14.46 -3.41 -2.36
C GLU A 283 14.17 -2.21 -3.28
N ALA A 284 15.20 -1.48 -3.72
CA ALA A 284 15.06 -0.25 -4.51
C ALA A 284 14.88 -0.48 -6.03
N LEU A 285 15.38 -1.60 -6.57
CA LEU A 285 15.49 -1.79 -8.03
C LEU A 285 14.14 -1.70 -8.74
N GLY A 286 13.09 -2.35 -8.22
CA GLY A 286 11.76 -2.29 -8.83
C GLY A 286 11.19 -0.87 -8.84
N GLN A 287 11.31 -0.19 -7.69
CA GLN A 287 10.79 1.17 -7.50
C GLN A 287 11.46 2.18 -8.42
N ILE A 288 12.80 2.23 -8.42
CA ILE A 288 13.53 3.23 -9.22
C ILE A 288 13.39 3.00 -10.73
N LEU A 289 13.15 1.75 -11.16
CA LEU A 289 12.82 1.44 -12.56
C LEU A 289 11.40 1.86 -12.91
N GLU A 290 10.42 1.58 -12.04
CA GLU A 290 9.04 2.03 -12.21
C GLU A 290 8.99 3.56 -12.36
N TYR A 291 9.70 4.27 -11.49
CA TYR A 291 9.79 5.73 -11.52
C TYR A 291 10.32 6.28 -12.84
N SER A 292 11.30 5.60 -13.44
CA SER A 292 11.94 6.08 -14.66
C SER A 292 11.18 5.68 -15.92
N TYR A 293 10.53 4.52 -15.92
CA TYR A 293 10.07 3.87 -17.15
C TYR A 293 8.56 3.63 -17.26
N TRP A 294 7.82 3.61 -16.15
CA TRP A 294 6.39 3.34 -16.21
C TRP A 294 5.57 4.57 -16.66
N PRO A 295 4.47 4.39 -17.43
CA PRO A 295 4.11 3.17 -18.17
C PRO A 295 4.88 3.00 -19.50
N ASP A 296 5.42 4.08 -20.06
CA ASP A 296 6.28 4.09 -21.25
C ASP A 296 6.98 5.47 -21.34
N ASN A 297 7.83 5.77 -20.35
CA ASN A 297 8.55 7.03 -20.23
C ASN A 297 10.07 6.81 -20.09
N GLU A 298 10.85 7.88 -20.16
CA GLU A 298 12.26 7.87 -19.78
C GLU A 298 12.56 9.15 -18.98
N HIS A 299 12.12 9.16 -17.72
CA HIS A 299 12.16 10.38 -16.89
C HIS A 299 13.57 10.73 -16.41
N ALA A 300 14.46 9.75 -16.25
CA ALA A 300 15.79 9.94 -15.69
C ALA A 300 16.88 9.37 -16.59
N THR A 301 17.99 10.12 -16.68
CA THR A 301 19.20 9.72 -17.40
C THR A 301 20.13 8.84 -16.58
N LYS A 302 19.90 8.78 -15.26
CA LYS A 302 20.72 8.03 -14.30
C LYS A 302 19.89 7.69 -13.08
N LEU A 303 20.05 6.47 -12.58
CA LEU A 303 19.35 5.91 -11.43
C LEU A 303 20.38 5.56 -10.35
N ILE A 304 20.25 6.10 -9.15
CA ILE A 304 21.22 5.92 -8.07
C ILE A 304 20.51 5.36 -6.84
N ILE A 305 20.98 4.23 -6.35
CA ILE A 305 20.51 3.65 -5.09
C ILE A 305 21.49 4.10 -4.00
N ILE A 306 20.99 4.77 -2.96
CA ILE A 306 21.78 5.21 -1.82
C ILE A 306 21.45 4.35 -0.60
N ALA A 307 22.48 3.80 0.05
CA ALA A 307 22.32 3.15 1.35
C ALA A 307 23.60 3.20 2.20
N PRO A 308 23.50 3.03 3.53
CA PRO A 308 24.66 3.05 4.41
C PRO A 308 25.73 1.96 4.21
N PRO A 309 25.37 0.69 3.89
CA PRO A 309 26.38 -0.37 3.80
C PRO A 309 27.37 -0.18 2.64
N ILE A 310 28.62 -0.61 2.85
CA ILE A 310 29.62 -0.67 1.79
C ILE A 310 29.23 -1.76 0.77
N ALA A 311 29.38 -1.47 -0.52
CA ALA A 311 29.17 -2.45 -1.58
C ALA A 311 30.36 -3.41 -1.72
N THR A 312 30.05 -4.70 -1.92
CA THR A 312 31.07 -5.73 -2.19
C THR A 312 31.45 -5.75 -3.67
N GLU A 313 32.52 -6.47 -4.02
CA GLU A 313 32.91 -6.68 -5.42
C GLU A 313 31.81 -7.38 -6.24
N GLU A 314 31.10 -8.35 -5.65
CA GLU A 314 29.96 -9.00 -6.31
C GLU A 314 28.83 -8.01 -6.60
N THR A 315 28.64 -7.03 -5.71
CA THR A 315 27.65 -5.95 -5.90
C THR A 315 28.03 -5.06 -7.09
N LYS A 316 29.30 -4.68 -7.20
CA LYS A 316 29.84 -3.91 -8.33
C LYS A 316 29.72 -4.68 -9.64
N MET A 317 30.08 -5.97 -9.63
CA MET A 317 29.93 -6.85 -10.79
C MET A 317 28.48 -6.97 -11.24
N TYR A 318 27.54 -7.09 -10.29
CA TYR A 318 26.11 -7.15 -10.59
C TYR A 318 25.61 -5.87 -11.28
N LEU A 319 25.89 -4.69 -10.72
CA LEU A 319 25.47 -3.40 -11.30
C LEU A 319 26.11 -3.14 -12.67
N THR A 320 27.39 -3.49 -12.81
CA THR A 320 28.09 -3.44 -14.11
C THR A 320 27.43 -4.37 -15.12
N GLY A 321 27.05 -5.57 -14.71
CA GLY A 321 26.30 -6.51 -15.53
C GLY A 321 24.94 -5.96 -15.97
N LEU A 322 24.21 -5.29 -15.08
CA LEU A 322 22.93 -4.66 -15.42
C LEU A 322 23.09 -3.58 -16.50
N ARG A 323 24.08 -2.70 -16.32
CA ARG A 323 24.42 -1.66 -17.31
C ARG A 323 24.83 -2.26 -18.65
N ALA A 324 25.78 -3.19 -18.65
CA ALA A 324 26.35 -3.74 -19.88
C ALA A 324 25.38 -4.64 -20.65
N LYS A 325 24.56 -5.43 -19.95
CA LYS A 325 23.67 -6.41 -20.58
C LYS A 325 22.32 -5.86 -20.97
N PHE A 326 21.77 -4.95 -20.16
CA PHE A 326 20.39 -4.45 -20.33
C PHE A 326 20.33 -2.95 -20.62
N GLY A 327 21.45 -2.22 -20.57
CA GLY A 327 21.46 -0.78 -20.83
C GLY A 327 20.83 0.06 -19.71
N ILE A 328 20.54 -0.53 -18.55
CA ILE A 328 19.90 0.17 -17.42
C ILE A 328 20.95 1.06 -16.74
N PRO A 329 20.80 2.41 -16.71
CA PRO A 329 21.82 3.34 -16.19
C PRO A 329 21.78 3.42 -14.66
N ILE A 330 21.91 2.28 -13.99
CA ILE A 330 21.78 2.14 -12.54
C ILE A 330 23.13 2.03 -11.83
N PHE A 331 23.22 2.71 -10.69
CA PHE A 331 24.42 2.84 -9.88
C PHE A 331 24.09 2.69 -8.39
N TYR A 332 25.11 2.44 -7.59
CA TYR A 332 25.02 2.46 -6.13
C TYR A 332 25.97 3.50 -5.56
N GLN A 333 25.54 4.20 -4.52
CA GLN A 333 26.35 5.15 -3.79
C GLN A 333 26.20 4.92 -2.29
N GLN A 334 27.32 4.74 -1.60
CA GLN A 334 27.28 4.56 -0.16
C GLN A 334 27.05 5.92 0.53
N TYR A 335 26.15 5.94 1.51
CA TYR A 335 26.06 7.04 2.47
C TYR A 335 26.86 6.71 3.74
N ASP A 336 27.99 7.40 3.94
CA ASP A 336 28.79 7.27 5.16
C ASP A 336 28.18 8.15 6.27
N ILE A 337 27.38 7.51 7.12
CA ILE A 337 26.69 8.15 8.24
C ILE A 337 27.69 8.83 9.19
N GLN A 338 28.88 8.25 9.40
CA GLN A 338 29.81 8.78 10.41
C GLN A 338 30.41 10.11 9.99
N ASN A 339 30.68 10.25 8.69
CA ASN A 339 31.32 11.43 8.12
C ASN A 339 30.33 12.35 7.39
N ASN A 340 29.04 12.00 7.39
CA ASN A 340 27.97 12.67 6.64
C ASN A 340 28.41 13.00 5.20
N LYS A 341 28.72 11.95 4.43
CA LYS A 341 29.17 12.10 3.03
C LYS A 341 28.66 10.99 2.14
N LEU A 342 28.53 11.30 0.86
CA LEU A 342 28.30 10.32 -0.19
C LEU A 342 29.64 9.87 -0.78
N GLU A 343 29.87 8.57 -0.81
CA GLU A 343 31.07 7.98 -1.41
C GLU A 343 31.00 8.01 -2.94
N THR A 344 32.05 7.52 -3.59
CA THR A 344 32.07 7.39 -5.05
C THR A 344 31.01 6.39 -5.52
N GLU A 345 30.26 6.79 -6.55
CA GLU A 345 29.27 5.98 -7.24
C GLU A 345 29.91 4.82 -8.03
N ILE A 346 29.26 3.64 -8.00
CA ILE A 346 29.76 2.38 -8.59
C ILE A 346 28.81 1.67 -9.55
#